data_AF-A0A976CN17-F1
#
_entry.id   AF-A0A976CN17-F1
#
_cell.length_a   1.000
_cell.length_b   1.000
_cell.length_c   1.000
_cell.angle_alpha   90.00
_cell.angle_beta   90.00
_cell.angle_gamma   90.00
#
_symmetry.space_group_name_H-M   'P 1'
#
loop_
_entity.id
_entity.type
_entity.pdbx_description
1 polymer ?
#
loop_
_entity_poly.entity_id
_entity_poly.type
_entity_poly.pdbx_seq_one_letter_code
_entity_poly.pdbx_strand_id
1 'polypeptide(L)' 'MAEYGGCRACRHLFYGVYIDEIPTCRAFPEGIPLMIVVGNIEHTKPLPDQDNTIVYEPAEAAK' A
#
# COMPACT_ATOMS: atom_id res chain seq x y z
N MET A 1 -16.45 3.48 9.72
CA MET A 1 -15.16 2.79 9.81
C MET A 1 -14.62 2.78 8.39
N ALA A 2 -13.46 3.37 8.11
CA ALA A 2 -12.95 3.36 6.74
C ALA A 2 -12.67 1.91 6.36
N GLU A 3 -13.41 1.38 5.39
CA GLU A 3 -13.22 0.01 4.90
C GLU A 3 -11.85 -0.09 4.24
N TYR A 4 -11.13 -1.18 4.48
CA TYR A 4 -9.83 -1.41 3.87
C TYR A 4 -9.99 -1.52 2.34
N GLY A 5 -9.69 -0.45 1.61
CA GLY A 5 -9.79 -0.40 0.15
C GLY A 5 -8.57 -0.97 -0.59
N GLY A 6 -7.63 -1.57 0.14
CA GLY A 6 -6.38 -2.12 -0.41
C GLY A 6 -5.38 -1.06 -0.89
N CYS A 7 -4.27 -1.51 -1.48
CA CYS A 7 -3.20 -0.63 -1.97
C CYS A 7 -3.71 0.46 -2.93
N ARG A 8 -4.71 0.13 -3.78
CA ARG A 8 -5.28 1.07 -4.77
C ARG A 8 -6.05 2.23 -4.17
N ALA A 9 -6.54 2.08 -2.94
CA ALA A 9 -7.20 3.13 -2.17
C ALA A 9 -6.30 3.72 -1.08
N CYS A 10 -5.00 3.42 -1.10
CA CYS A 10 -4.04 3.94 -0.15
C CYS A 10 -3.45 5.25 -0.67
N ARG A 11 -3.39 6.28 0.19
CA ARG A 11 -2.77 7.57 -0.13
C ARG A 11 -1.29 7.46 -0.49
N HIS A 12 -0.62 6.44 0.00
CA HIS A 12 0.83 6.25 -0.18
C HIS A 12 1.21 5.51 -1.47
N LEU A 13 0.23 5.02 -2.24
CA LEU A 13 0.48 4.35 -3.50
C LEU A 13 1.02 5.32 -4.55
N PHE A 14 2.10 4.95 -5.24
CA PHE A 14 2.57 5.70 -6.40
C PHE A 14 1.89 5.17 -7.67
N TYR A 15 0.99 5.97 -8.24
CA TYR A 15 0.40 5.64 -9.55
C TYR A 15 1.43 5.84 -10.66
N GLY A 16 1.58 4.86 -11.55
CA GLY A 16 2.50 4.97 -12.69
C GLY A 16 3.96 4.61 -12.39
N VAL A 17 4.31 4.28 -11.14
CA VAL A 17 5.66 3.84 -10.75
C VAL A 17 5.64 2.36 -10.42
N TYR A 18 6.23 1.57 -11.32
CA TYR A 18 6.30 0.12 -11.23
C TYR A 18 7.74 -0.36 -11.28
N ILE A 19 8.07 -1.34 -10.44
CA ILE A 19 9.34 -2.08 -10.46
C ILE A 19 8.98 -3.51 -10.81
N ASP A 20 9.52 -4.04 -11.90
CA ASP A 20 9.20 -5.40 -12.39
C ASP A 20 7.68 -5.67 -12.50
N GLU A 21 6.93 -4.68 -13.02
CA GLU A 21 5.46 -4.70 -13.14
C GLU A 21 4.68 -4.66 -11.81
N ILE A 22 5.38 -4.53 -10.68
CA ILE A 22 4.81 -4.45 -9.33
C ILE A 22 4.64 -2.98 -8.93
N PRO A 23 3.45 -2.55 -8.45
CA PRO A 23 3.26 -1.20 -7.96
C PRO A 23 4.14 -0.93 -6.73
N THR A 24 4.58 0.31 -6.60
CA THR A 24 5.41 0.75 -5.48
C THR A 24 4.65 1.74 -4.59
N CYS A 25 5.07 1.86 -3.34
CA CYS A 25 4.56 2.89 -2.43
C CYS A 25 5.69 3.39 -1.53
N ARG A 26 5.44 4.45 -0.77
CA ARG A 26 6.44 4.97 0.18
C ARG A 26 6.85 3.95 1.25
N ALA A 27 5.96 3.00 1.56
CA ALA A 27 6.23 1.94 2.52
C ALA A 27 7.10 0.82 1.93
N PHE A 28 6.92 0.53 0.64
CA PHE A 28 7.66 -0.48 -0.13
C PHE A 28 8.22 0.16 -1.41
N PRO A 29 9.34 0.91 -1.30
CA PRO A 29 9.95 1.59 -2.44
C PRO A 29 10.50 0.61 -3.49
N GLU A 30 10.82 -0.63 -3.09
CA GLU A 30 11.36 -1.68 -3.95
C GLU A 30 10.27 -2.54 -4.62
N GLY A 31 8.99 -2.30 -4.30
CA GLY A 31 7.86 -3.09 -4.82
C GLY A 31 6.99 -3.64 -3.71
N ILE A 32 5.68 -3.43 -3.84
CA ILE A 32 4.71 -3.91 -2.83
C ILE A 32 4.56 -5.43 -2.97
N PRO A 33 4.71 -6.21 -1.88
CA PRO A 33 4.48 -7.65 -1.90
C PRO A 33 3.08 -7.99 -2.46
N LEU A 34 3.03 -8.96 -3.39
CA LEU A 34 1.79 -9.37 -4.06
C LEU A 34 0.67 -9.70 -3.07
N MET A 35 0.99 -10.28 -1.91
CA MET A 35 0.03 -10.60 -0.85
C MET A 35 -0.72 -9.36 -0.32
N ILE A 36 -0.08 -8.20 -0.30
CA ILE A 36 -0.71 -6.93 0.08
C ILE A 36 -1.50 -6.36 -1.09
N VAL A 37 -0.94 -6.43 -2.31
CA VAL A 37 -1.58 -5.94 -3.54
C VAL A 37 -2.91 -6.63 -3.81
N VAL A 38 -2.96 -7.96 -3.65
CA VAL A 38 -4.19 -8.76 -3.83
C VAL A 38 -5.14 -8.68 -2.63
N GLY A 39 -4.72 -8.05 -1.53
CA GLY A 39 -5.54 -7.90 -0.32
C GLY A 39 -5.58 -9.13 0.60
N ASN A 40 -4.69 -10.11 0.42
CA ASN A 40 -4.56 -11.24 1.35
C ASN A 40 -4.03 -10.80 2.72
N ILE A 41 -3.23 -9.74 2.75
CA ILE A 41 -2.72 -9.11 3.97
C ILE A 41 -3.20 -7.66 4.00
N GLU A 42 -3.92 -7.31 5.06
CA GLU A 42 -4.30 -5.93 5.32
C GLU A 42 -3.08 -5.16 5.83
N HIS A 43 -2.66 -4.14 5.07
CA HIS A 43 -1.55 -3.27 5.49
C HIS A 43 -1.97 -2.24 6.55
N THR A 44 -2.85 -2.61 7.48
CA THR A 44 -3.32 -1.73 8.57
C THR A 44 -2.33 -1.63 9.74
N LYS A 45 -1.27 -2.44 9.70
CA LYS A 45 -0.18 -2.48 10.68
C LYS A 45 1.16 -2.55 9.96
N PRO A 46 2.24 -2.00 10.55
CA PRO A 46 3.57 -2.15 9.98
C PRO A 46 3.93 -3.63 9.91
N LEU A 47 4.45 -4.05 8.76
CA LEU A 47 4.93 -5.42 8.58
C LEU A 47 6.35 -5.54 9.15
N PRO A 48 6.75 -6.73 9.64
CA PRO A 48 8.07 -6.94 10.23
C PRO A 48 9.22 -6.70 9.24
N ASP A 49 8.94 -6.85 7.94
CA ASP A 49 9.91 -6.68 6.84
C ASP A 49 9.96 -5.25 6.30
N GLN A 50 9.17 -4.33 6.88
CA GLN A 50 9.09 -2.95 6.45
C GLN A 50 10.03 -2.07 7.28
N ASP A 51 10.93 -1.34 6.63
CA ASP A 51 11.92 -0.46 7.30
C ASP A 51 11.32 0.86 7.86
N ASN A 52 10.00 1.04 7.75
CA ASN A 52 9.29 2.25 8.15
C ASN A 52 7.98 1.91 8.88
N THR A 53 7.30 2.92 9.40
CA THR A 53 6.03 2.78 10.14
C THR A 53 4.80 3.12 9.29
N ILE A 54 4.96 3.24 7.96
CA ILE A 54 3.88 3.64 7.06
C ILE A 54 2.90 2.48 6.94
N VAL A 55 1.62 2.77 7.09
CA VAL A 55 0.54 1.79 6.98
C VAL A 55 -0.52 2.32 6.01
N TYR A 56 -1.52 1.51 5.72
CA TYR A 56 -2.69 1.89 4.95
C TYR A 56 -3.33 3.15 5.54
N GLU A 57 -3.26 4.23 4.78
CA GLU A 57 -4.02 5.45 5.01
C GLU A 57 -5.01 5.57 3.85
N PRO A 58 -6.33 5.60 4.12
CA PRO A 58 -7.31 5.76 3.06
C PRO A 58 -7.03 7.08 2.33
N ALA A 59 -6.87 7.01 1.02
CA ALA A 59 -6.93 8.20 0.19
C ALA A 59 -8.37 8.73 0.35
N GLU A 60 -8.55 9.80 1.13
CA GLU A 60 -9.85 10.48 1.20
C GLU A 60 -10.30 10.69 -0.24
N ALA A 61 -11.44 10.07 -0.60
CA ALA A 61 -12.12 10.44 -1.83
C ALA A 61 -12.35 11.94 -1.72
N ALA A 62 -11.66 12.71 -2.55
CA ALA A 62 -11.85 14.14 -2.64
C ALA A 62 -13.36 14.38 -2.71
N LYS A 63 -13.86 15.06 -1.69
CA LYS A 63 -15.27 15.39 -1.51
C LYS A 63 -15.75 16.29 -2.64
#